data_AF-A0A383DC84-F1
#
_entry.id   AF-A0A383DC84-F1
#
_cell.length_a   1.000
_cell.length_b   1.000
_cell.length_c   1.000
_cell.angle_alpha   90.00
_cell.angle_beta   90.00
_cell.angle_gamma   90.00
#
_symmetry.space_group_name_H-M   'P 1'
#
loop_
_entity.id
_entity.type
_entity.pdbx_description
1 polymer ?
#
loop_
_entity_poly.entity_id
_entity_poly.type
_entity_poly.pdbx_seq_one_letter_code
_entity_poly.pdbx_strand_id
1 'polypeptide(L)' 'PLRSLLFTGKSGSGDKIEKRYLDYQKSAVGKWFPGAIQTWKNGVLMKEQVVMEGKKNQKLPDTLFRMP' A
#
# COMPACT_ATOMS: atom_id res chain seq x y z
N PRO A 1 7.55 -4.50 -11.25
CA PRO A 1 7.20 -3.99 -9.89
C PRO A 1 6.86 -2.49 -9.99
N LEU A 2 5.67 -2.08 -9.52
CA LEU A 2 5.28 -0.66 -9.53
C LEU A 2 5.95 0.04 -8.34
N ARG A 3 6.38 1.29 -8.52
CA ARG A 3 7.05 2.09 -7.49
C ARG A 3 6.45 3.48 -7.40
N SER A 4 6.31 3.98 -6.18
CA SER A 4 5.95 5.38 -5.90
C SER A 4 7.01 5.99 -4.99
N LEU A 5 7.44 7.21 -5.31
CA LEU A 5 8.51 7.93 -4.63
C LEU A 5 7.98 9.26 -4.11
N LEU A 6 8.23 9.52 -2.84
CA LEU A 6 7.90 10.77 -2.17
C LEU A 6 9.18 11.29 -1.48
N PHE A 7 9.42 12.59 -1.59
CA PHE A 7 10.49 13.27 -0.87
C PHE A 7 9.85 14.20 0.16
N THR A 8 10.17 14.04 1.44
CA THR A 8 9.57 14.83 2.51
C THR A 8 10.54 15.88 3.03
N GLY A 9 10.51 17.09 2.47
CA GLY A 9 11.34 18.23 2.90
C GLY A 9 11.23 19.42 1.94
N LYS A 10 11.58 20.63 2.37
CA LYS A 10 11.65 21.80 1.47
C LYS A 10 12.64 21.48 0.35
N SER A 11 12.18 21.54 -0.90
CA SER A 11 12.99 21.33 -2.10
C SER A 11 13.55 19.91 -2.30
N GLY A 12 12.90 18.86 -1.77
CA GLY A 12 13.31 17.47 -2.02
C GLY A 12 14.60 17.03 -1.31
N SER A 13 15.07 17.83 -0.35
CA SER A 13 16.26 17.57 0.47
C SER A 13 16.03 16.65 1.67
N GLY A 14 14.77 16.31 1.96
CA GLY A 14 14.44 15.47 3.11
C GLY A 14 14.27 14.00 2.77
N ASP A 15 13.62 13.24 3.65
CA ASP A 15 13.59 11.78 3.54
C ASP A 15 12.96 11.29 2.23
N LYS A 16 13.64 10.35 1.57
CA LYS A 16 13.14 9.61 0.42
C LYS A 16 12.30 8.44 0.92
N ILE A 17 10.99 8.54 0.74
CA ILE A 17 10.04 7.46 1.01
C ILE A 17 9.71 6.77 -0.32
N GLU A 18 10.04 5.48 -0.41
CA GLU A 18 9.72 4.64 -1.57
C GLU A 18 8.68 3.58 -1.18
N LYS A 19 7.56 3.54 -1.88
CA LYS A 19 6.61 2.42 -1.81
C LYS A 19 6.79 1.51 -3.01
N ARG A 20 7.06 0.24 -2.75
CA ARG A 20 7.17 -0.82 -3.78
C ARG A 20 5.94 -1.71 -3.70
N TYR A 21 5.27 -1.89 -4.83
CA TYR A 21 4.13 -2.78 -4.97
C TYR A 21 4.58 -4.03 -5.72
N LEU A 22 4.52 -5.16 -5.03
CA LEU A 22 5.10 -6.43 -5.43
C LEU A 22 4.02 -7.52 -5.48
N ASP A 23 4.37 -8.65 -6.08
CA ASP A 23 3.58 -9.88 -6.10
C ASP A 23 2.13 -9.66 -6.51
N TYR A 24 1.96 -9.00 -7.66
CA TYR A 24 0.63 -8.70 -8.17
C TYR A 24 -0.14 -10.00 -8.44
N GLN A 25 -1.36 -10.04 -7.90
CA GLN A 25 -2.27 -11.15 -8.06
C GLN A 25 -3.66 -10.66 -8.49
N LYS A 26 -4.41 -11.55 -9.13
CA LYS A 26 -5.77 -11.27 -9.56
C LYS A 26 -6.72 -11.60 -8.41
N SER A 27 -7.47 -10.60 -7.95
CA SER A 27 -8.50 -10.79 -6.93
C SER A 27 -9.67 -11.62 -7.45
N ALA A 28 -10.44 -12.20 -6.52
CA ALA A 28 -11.72 -12.86 -6.81
C ALA A 28 -12.72 -11.96 -7.56
N VAL A 29 -12.51 -10.64 -7.54
CA VAL A 29 -13.35 -9.63 -8.19
C VAL A 29 -12.77 -9.15 -9.53
N GLY A 30 -11.80 -9.89 -10.08
CA GLY A 30 -11.23 -9.70 -11.42
C GLY A 30 -10.21 -8.57 -11.55
N LYS A 31 -9.97 -7.79 -10.49
CA LYS A 31 -9.01 -6.68 -10.48
C LYS A 31 -7.64 -7.14 -9.98
N TRP A 32 -6.58 -6.59 -10.55
CA TRP A 32 -5.22 -6.80 -10.06
C TRP A 32 -4.96 -5.99 -8.78
N PHE A 33 -4.26 -6.59 -7.83
CA PHE A 33 -3.83 -5.94 -6.60
C PHE A 33 -2.44 -6.47 -6.20
N PRO A 34 -1.62 -5.67 -5.50
CA PRO A 34 -0.32 -6.11 -5.01
C PRO A 34 -0.51 -7.06 -3.82
N GLY A 35 0.16 -8.21 -3.83
CA GLY A 35 0.23 -9.14 -2.70
C GLY A 35 1.18 -8.67 -1.60
N ALA A 36 2.15 -7.82 -1.93
CA ALA A 36 3.04 -7.21 -0.94
C ALA A 36 3.27 -5.71 -1.23
N ILE A 37 3.27 -4.90 -0.18
CA ILE A 37 3.58 -3.48 -0.23
C ILE A 37 4.71 -3.20 0.76
N GLN A 38 5.88 -2.84 0.22
CA GLN A 38 7.02 -2.45 1.03
C GLN A 38 7.15 -0.93 1.09
N THR A 39 7.43 -0.39 2.27
CA THR A 39 7.76 1.03 2.48
C THR A 39 9.21 1.13 2.90
N TRP A 40 9.98 1.89 2.14
CA TRP A 40 11.40 2.14 2.34
C TRP A 40 11.61 3.61 2.67
N LYS A 41 12.57 3.90 3.54
CA LYS A 41 13.01 5.25 3.89
C LYS A 41 14.51 5.35 3.70
N ASN A 42 14.97 6.24 2.83
CA ASN A 42 16.40 6.44 2.52
C ASN A 42 17.15 5.14 2.19
N GLY A 43 16.49 4.21 1.50
CA GLY A 43 17.07 2.90 1.14
C GLY A 43 16.98 1.82 2.21
N VAL A 44 16.42 2.12 3.39
CA VAL A 44 16.17 1.14 4.46
C VAL A 44 14.72 0.68 4.42
N LEU A 45 14.48 -0.63 4.48
CA LEU A 45 13.12 -1.19 4.57
C LEU A 45 12.55 -0.86 5.95
N MET A 46 11.43 -0.13 5.98
CA MET A 46 10.76 0.28 7.22
C MET A 46 9.60 -0.64 7.57
N LYS A 47 8.85 -1.08 6.55
CA LYS A 47 7.62 -1.85 6.72
C LYS A 47 7.33 -2.70 5.50
N GLU A 48 6.88 -3.92 5.73
CA GLU A 48 6.24 -4.76 4.72
C GLU A 48 4.78 -5.03 5.12
N GLN A 49 3.87 -4.97 4.16
CA GLN A 49 2.45 -5.27 4.34
C GLN A 49 2.06 -6.34 3.33
N VAL A 50 1.67 -7.51 3.84
CA VAL A 50 1.15 -8.61 3.03
C VAL A 50 -0.36 -8.43 2.85
N VAL A 51 -0.82 -8.44 1.61
CA VAL A 51 -2.23 -8.35 1.24
C VAL A 51 -2.67 -9.73 0.77
N MET A 52 -3.39 -10.44 1.63
CA MET A 52 -3.80 -11.83 1.36
C MET A 52 -4.93 -11.89 0.34
N GLU A 53 -5.94 -11.03 0.46
CA GLU A 53 -7.12 -11.10 -0.39
C GLU A 53 -7.81 -9.74 -0.56
N GLY A 54 -8.28 -9.47 -1.79
CA GLY A 54 -9.20 -8.36 -2.07
C GLY A 54 -10.63 -8.87 -2.27
N LYS A 55 -11.51 -8.64 -1.29
CA LYS A 55 -12.95 -8.97 -1.37
C LYS A 55 -13.82 -7.72 -1.59
N LYS A 56 -14.84 -7.81 -2.45
CA LYS A 56 -15.92 -6.79 -2.57
C LYS A 56 -17.24 -7.30 -1.98
N ASN A 57 -18.21 -6.41 -1.84
CA ASN A 57 -19.59 -6.71 -1.43
C ASN A 57 -19.69 -7.45 -0.08
N GLN A 58 -18.75 -7.17 0.83
CA GLN A 58 -18.67 -7.81 2.15
C GLN A 58 -19.82 -7.43 3.11
N LYS A 59 -20.81 -6.64 2.64
CA LYS A 59 -21.92 -6.11 3.46
C LYS A 59 -21.44 -5.56 4.81
N LEU A 60 -20.36 -4.77 4.78
CA LEU A 60 -19.79 -4.17 5.99
C LEU A 60 -20.81 -3.18 6.57
N PRO A 61 -21.09 -3.23 7.88
CA PRO A 61 -22.03 -2.31 8.50
C PRO A 61 -21.47 -0.89 8.54
N ASP A 62 -22.33 0.10 8.33
CA ASP A 62 -21.97 1.54 8.33
C ASP A 62 -21.32 1.99 9.64
N THR A 63 -21.61 1.29 10.75
CA THR A 63 -21.04 1.57 12.07
C THR A 63 -19.51 1.46 12.09
N LEU A 64 -18.89 0.68 11.20
CA LEU A 64 -17.43 0.59 11.09
C LEU A 64 -16.77 1.86 10.54
N PHE A 65 -17.55 2.76 9.94
CA PHE A 65 -17.06 3.96 9.27
C PHE A 65 -17.46 5.25 9.98
N ARG A 66 -18.17 5.15 11.12
CA ARG A 66 -18.48 6.30 11.97
C ARG A 66 -17.30 6.58 12.89
N MET A 67 -16.92 7.85 13.06
CA MET A 67 -15.97 8.22 14.12
C MET A 67 -16.60 7.89 15.49
N PRO A 68 -15.79 7.42 16.45
CA PRO A 68 -16.25 7.24 17.83
C PRO A 68 -16.71 8.57 18.45
#